data_AF-A0A7Y2NSR8-F1
#
_entry.id   AF-A0A7Y2NSR8-F1
#
_cell.length_a   1.000
_cell.length_b   1.000
_cell.length_c   1.000
_cell.angle_alpha   90.00
_cell.angle_beta   90.00
_cell.angle_gamma   90.00
#
_symmetry.space_group_name_H-M   'P 1'
#
loop_
_entity.id
_entity.type
_entity.pdbx_description
1 polymer ?
#
loop_
_entity_poly.entity_id
_entity_poly.type
_entity_poly.pdbx_seq_one_letter_code
_entity_poly.pdbx_strand_id
1 'polypeptide(L)'
;MAGWLSTHVLDTARGCPAAGLKLDLYRIALDAREHLHEAVTNADGRTDKPILPEAEFRAGVYELVFHAGPYLTASGVPEEHPRFLDTIPIRFG
;
A
#
# COMPACT_ATOMS: atom_id res chain seq x y z
N MET A 1 7.18 14.49 -19.60
CA MET A 1 6.56 14.97 -18.35
C MET A 1 6.93 13.95 -17.30
N ALA A 2 7.63 14.37 -16.26
CA ALA A 2 8.09 13.45 -15.22
C ALA A 2 7.02 13.39 -14.13
N GLY A 3 6.63 12.18 -13.73
CA GLY A 3 5.58 11.93 -12.75
C GLY A 3 6.16 11.22 -11.52
N TRP A 4 5.34 11.04 -10.51
CA TRP A 4 5.64 10.24 -9.32
C TRP A 4 4.42 9.39 -8.96
N LEU A 5 4.63 8.36 -8.14
CA LEU A 5 3.54 7.54 -7.63
C LEU A 5 3.19 7.97 -6.20
N SER A 6 1.90 8.05 -5.91
CA SER A 6 1.34 8.30 -4.58
C SER A 6 0.18 7.37 -4.30
N THR A 7 -0.18 7.19 -3.03
CA THR A 7 -1.36 6.42 -2.61
C THR A 7 -2.13 7.17 -1.51
N HIS A 8 -3.41 6.84 -1.37
CA HIS A 8 -4.27 7.30 -0.29
C HIS A 8 -5.20 6.14 0.09
N VAL A 9 -5.23 5.79 1.37
CA VAL A 9 -5.96 4.64 1.89
C VAL A 9 -7.06 5.13 2.84
N LEU A 10 -8.29 4.71 2.57
CA LEU A 10 -9.47 5.03 3.36
C LEU A 10 -10.01 3.76 4.01
N ASP A 11 -10.27 3.82 5.31
CA ASP A 11 -11.12 2.82 5.99
C ASP A 11 -12.58 3.23 5.81
N THR A 12 -13.28 2.49 4.95
CA THR A 12 -14.68 2.74 4.61
C THR A 12 -15.65 2.25 5.68
N ALA A 13 -15.26 1.30 6.53
CA ALA A 13 -16.10 0.84 7.64
C ALA A 13 -16.20 1.90 8.74
N ARG A 14 -15.09 2.63 8.98
CA ARG A 14 -15.00 3.72 9.97
C ARG A 14 -15.21 5.11 9.37
N GLY A 15 -15.17 5.23 8.04
CA GLY A 15 -15.31 6.50 7.33
C GLY A 15 -14.16 7.48 7.57
N CYS A 16 -12.93 6.97 7.74
CA CYS A 16 -11.76 7.79 8.04
C CYS A 16 -10.51 7.33 7.27
N PRO A 17 -9.48 8.19 7.13
CA PRO A 17 -8.21 7.75 6.56
C PRO A 17 -7.59 6.59 7.37
N ALA A 18 -7.01 5.61 6.68
CA ALA A 18 -6.40 4.45 7.30
C ALA A 18 -4.98 4.80 7.75
N ALA A 19 -4.82 5.48 8.88
CA ALA A 19 -3.53 5.85 9.43
C ALA A 19 -2.78 4.67 10.05
N GLY A 20 -1.47 4.60 9.89
CA GLY A 20 -0.62 3.54 10.44
C GLY A 20 -0.65 2.23 9.65
N LEU A 21 -1.23 2.21 8.44
CA LEU A 21 -1.27 1.03 7.58
C LEU A 21 0.07 0.90 6.84
N LYS A 22 0.74 -0.24 7.03
CA LYS A 22 1.96 -0.61 6.31
C LYS A 22 1.62 -1.02 4.88
N LEU A 23 2.48 -0.64 3.95
CA LEU A 23 2.42 -1.10 2.57
C LEU A 23 3.81 -1.22 1.94
N ASP A 24 3.93 -2.12 0.96
CA ASP A 24 5.14 -2.36 0.18
C ASP A 24 4.89 -2.13 -1.31
N LEU A 25 5.85 -1.53 -2.01
CA LEU A 25 5.84 -1.36 -3.45
C LEU A 25 6.86 -2.29 -4.11
N TYR A 26 6.39 -3.01 -5.12
CA TYR A 26 7.22 -3.87 -5.96
C TYR A 26 7.15 -3.42 -7.41
N ARG A 27 8.25 -3.61 -8.14
CA ARG A 27 8.26 -3.70 -9.59
C ARG A 27 8.14 -5.16 -10.00
N ILE A 28 7.29 -5.42 -10.99
CA ILE A 28 7.09 -6.74 -11.57
C ILE A 28 7.90 -6.80 -12.87
N ALA A 29 8.89 -7.69 -12.91
CA ALA A 29 9.72 -7.90 -14.07
C ALA A 29 9.76 -9.40 -14.40
N LEU A 30 9.24 -9.75 -15.60
CA LEU A 30 9.04 -11.14 -16.00
C LEU A 30 8.21 -11.89 -14.94
N ASP A 31 8.81 -12.89 -14.29
CA ASP A 31 8.19 -13.69 -13.23
C ASP A 31 8.71 -13.36 -11.82
N ALA A 32 9.43 -12.23 -11.67
CA ALA A 32 10.03 -11.81 -10.41
C ALA A 32 9.39 -10.53 -9.85
N ARG A 33 9.38 -10.43 -8.52
CA ARG A 33 8.99 -9.23 -7.77
C ARG A 33 10.25 -8.59 -7.19
N GLU A 34 10.58 -7.39 -7.66
CA GLU A 34 11.65 -6.56 -7.11
C GLU A 34 11.02 -5.61 -6.07
N HIS A 35 11.41 -5.72 -4.81
CA HIS A 35 10.99 -4.76 -3.77
C HIS A 35 11.67 -3.42 -4.01
N LEU A 36 10.90 -2.35 -4.04
CA LEU A 36 11.41 -1.00 -4.26
C LEU A 36 11.36 -0.16 -3.00
N HIS A 37 10.17 -0.06 -2.39
CA HIS A 37 9.91 0.85 -1.28
C HIS A 37 8.96 0.23 -0.27
N GLU A 38 9.14 0.60 1.01
CA GLU A 38 8.20 0.35 2.10
C GLU A 38 7.71 1.70 2.63
N ALA A 39 6.42 1.79 2.99
CA ALA A 39 5.90 2.97 3.67
C ALA A 39 4.79 2.63 4.67
N VAL A 40 4.49 3.60 5.53
CA VAL A 40 3.36 3.58 6.46
C VAL A 40 2.53 4.83 6.20
N THR A 41 1.21 4.68 6.19
CA THR A 41 0.30 5.82 6.01
C THR A 41 0.29 6.73 7.23
N ASN A 42 0.24 8.04 7.00
CA ASN A 42 0.12 9.10 7.99
C ASN A 42 -1.34 9.32 8.42
N ALA A 43 -1.60 10.36 9.22
CA ALA A 43 -2.93 10.66 9.74
C ALA A 43 -3.98 11.00 8.64
N ASP A 44 -3.53 11.38 7.44
CA ASP A 44 -4.38 11.62 6.26
C ASP A 44 -4.46 10.37 5.35
N GLY A 45 -4.02 9.20 5.83
CA GLY A 45 -4.06 7.95 5.05
C GLY A 45 -3.12 7.93 3.84
N ARG A 46 -2.18 8.87 3.75
CA ARG A 46 -1.21 9.03 2.66
C ARG A 46 0.20 8.71 3.15
N THR A 47 1.17 8.67 2.27
CA THR A 47 2.59 8.64 2.65
C THR A 47 3.15 10.07 2.69
N ASP A 48 4.06 10.38 3.62
CA ASP A 48 4.66 11.73 3.75
C ASP A 48 5.51 12.14 2.55
N LYS A 49 5.96 11.14 1.78
CA LYS A 49 6.71 11.31 0.52
C LYS A 49 6.04 10.46 -0.57
N PRO A 50 6.24 10.78 -1.86
CA PRO A 50 5.85 9.89 -2.95
C PRO A 50 6.41 8.49 -2.71
N ILE A 51 5.61 7.46 -2.97
CA ILE A 51 6.06 6.07 -2.77
C ILE A 51 7.02 5.61 -3.87
N LEU A 52 6.96 6.24 -5.04
CA LEU A 52 7.98 6.11 -6.07
C LEU A 52 8.32 7.51 -6.56
N PRO A 53 9.49 8.07 -6.20
CA PRO A 53 9.87 9.41 -6.60
C PRO A 53 10.16 9.46 -8.11
N GLU A 54 10.10 10.67 -8.65
CA GLU A 54 10.28 10.94 -10.08
C GLU A 54 11.56 10.33 -10.68
N ALA A 55 12.67 10.40 -9.95
CA ALA A 55 13.97 9.90 -10.40
C ALA A 55 13.96 8.40 -10.70
N GLU A 56 13.13 7.64 -9.99
CA GLU A 56 13.03 6.16 -10.07
C GLU A 56 11.82 5.69 -10.87
N PHE A 57 10.87 6.59 -11.16
CA PHE A 57 9.65 6.20 -11.84
C PHE A 57 9.91 5.93 -13.32
N ARG A 58 9.58 4.71 -13.74
CA ARG A 58 9.74 4.20 -15.10
C ARG A 58 8.47 3.45 -15.50
N ALA A 59 8.14 3.45 -16.79
CA ALA A 59 7.06 2.63 -17.31
C ALA A 59 7.34 1.15 -17.02
N GLY A 60 6.30 0.42 -16.61
CA GLY A 60 6.43 -0.98 -16.18
C GLY A 60 5.24 -1.39 -15.33
N VAL A 61 5.21 -2.65 -14.92
CA VAL A 61 4.16 -3.17 -14.02
C VAL A 61 4.66 -3.07 -12.59
N TYR A 62 3.79 -2.62 -11.71
CA TYR A 62 4.05 -2.47 -10.28
C TYR A 62 2.98 -3.19 -9.47
N GLU A 63 3.28 -3.47 -8.21
CA GLU A 63 2.34 -4.03 -7.26
C GLU A 63 2.49 -3.36 -5.90
N LEU A 64 1.41 -2.76 -5.40
CA LEU A 64 1.32 -2.32 -4.03
C LEU A 64 0.70 -3.42 -3.18
N VAL A 65 1.35 -3.78 -2.09
CA VAL A 65 0.84 -4.73 -1.10
C VAL A 65 0.45 -3.97 0.14
N PHE A 66 -0.84 -3.95 0.46
CA PHE A 66 -1.37 -3.34 1.68
C PHE A 66 -1.52 -4.40 2.76
N HIS A 67 -0.91 -4.17 3.93
CA HIS A 67 -0.98 -5.08 5.08
C HIS A 67 -2.20 -4.72 5.94
N ALA A 68 -3.39 -5.09 5.46
CA ALA A 68 -4.66 -4.75 6.07
C ALA A 68 -4.89 -5.48 7.41
N GLY A 69 -4.44 -6.73 7.56
CA GLY A 69 -4.66 -7.51 8.79
C GLY A 69 -4.17 -6.81 10.06
N PRO A 70 -2.89 -6.43 10.16
CA PRO A 70 -2.37 -5.69 11.31
C PRO A 70 -3.12 -4.37 11.58
N TYR A 71 -3.50 -3.65 10.52
CA TYR A 71 -4.30 -2.42 10.63
C TYR A 71 -5.69 -2.67 11.20
N LEU A 72 -6.38 -3.72 10.74
CA LEU A 72 -7.70 -4.11 11.19
C LEU A 72 -7.67 -4.55 12.66
N THR A 73 -6.67 -5.35 13.07
CA THR A 73 -6.46 -5.69 14.48
C THR A 73 -6.29 -4.43 15.33
N ALA A 74 -5.42 -3.50 14.92
CA ALA A 74 -5.18 -2.24 15.63
C ALA A 74 -6.43 -1.34 15.67
N SER A 75 -7.33 -1.48 14.70
CA SER A 75 -8.61 -0.76 14.62
C SER A 75 -9.74 -1.42 15.42
N GLY A 76 -9.46 -2.52 16.13
CA GLY A 76 -10.42 -3.23 16.98
C GLY A 76 -11.36 -4.16 16.23
N VAL A 77 -11.05 -4.49 14.96
CA VAL A 77 -11.81 -5.51 14.23
C VAL A 77 -11.45 -6.88 14.81
N PRO A 78 -12.44 -7.72 15.17
CA PRO A 78 -12.19 -9.04 15.70
C PRO A 78 -11.25 -9.88 14.84
N GLU A 79 -10.50 -10.77 15.48
CA GLU A 79 -9.63 -11.70 14.75
C GLU A 79 -10.45 -12.80 14.08
N GLU A 80 -10.11 -13.08 12.82
CA GLU A 80 -10.71 -14.15 12.02
C GLU A 80 -9.59 -15.02 11.44
N HIS A 81 -9.83 -16.33 11.33
CA HIS A 81 -8.82 -17.26 10.82
C HIS A 81 -9.42 -18.23 9.78
N PRO A 82 -9.07 -18.09 8.49
CA PRO A 82 -8.30 -16.98 7.91
C PRO A 82 -9.10 -15.68 7.88
N ARG A 83 -8.43 -14.52 8.00
CA ARG A 83 -9.07 -13.23 7.71
C ARG A 83 -9.47 -13.19 6.24
N PHE A 84 -10.67 -12.69 5.94
CA PHE A 84 -11.11 -12.53 4.56
C PHE A 84 -10.21 -11.55 3.77
N LEU A 85 -9.80 -10.44 4.40
CA LEU A 85 -8.83 -9.50 3.87
C LEU A 85 -7.67 -9.32 4.87
N ASP A 86 -6.48 -9.78 4.48
CA ASP A 86 -5.26 -9.70 5.30
C ASP A 86 -4.15 -8.96 4.57
N THR A 87 -3.65 -9.55 3.48
CA THR A 87 -2.66 -8.95 2.60
C THR A 87 -3.30 -8.70 1.23
N ILE A 88 -3.40 -7.44 0.83
CA ILE A 88 -4.13 -7.03 -0.37
C ILE A 88 -3.13 -6.55 -1.44
N PRO A 89 -2.81 -7.35 -2.46
CA PRO A 89 -2.02 -6.91 -3.61
C PRO A 89 -2.89 -6.16 -4.62
N ILE A 90 -2.42 -4.99 -5.07
CA ILE A 90 -2.98 -4.26 -6.20
C ILE A 90 -1.89 -4.12 -7.26
N ARG A 91 -2.07 -4.80 -8.40
CA ARG A 91 -1.15 -4.76 -9.54
C ARG A 91 -1.63 -3.78 -10.60
N PHE A 92 -0.75 -2.92 -11.09
CA PHE A 92 -1.05 -1.84 -12.04
C PHE A 92 0.15 -1.54 -12.96
N GLY A 93 -0.04 -0.73 -14.01
CA GLY A 93 0.99 -0.30 -14.95
C GLY A 93 0.81 1.15 -15.39
#